data_AF-A0A917U3E1-F1
#
_entry.id   AF-A0A917U3E1-F1
#
_cell.length_a   1.000
_cell.length_b   1.000
_cell.length_c   1.000
_cell.angle_alpha   90.00
_cell.angle_beta   90.00
_cell.angle_gamma   90.00
#
_symmetry.space_group_name_H-M   'P 1'
#
loop_
_entity.id
_entity.type
_entity.pdbx_description
1 polymer ?
#
loop_
_entity_poly.entity_id
_entity_poly.type
_entity_poly.pdbx_seq_one_letter_code
_entity_poly.pdbx_strand_id
1 'polypeptide(L)'
;MILACSGWGCNRLISVSSVPGGNPVARADPEHYAMQFQICPDCHKNFCDRCVPKGRLFSAARCRDCGGKLVDGAQRTKVLAQPKAAVVQLDAKGYDQAVDGDMSGALATFEEVVRQRPEFAAAHFHRALALRNLGRPADAIGALERVVQLDPGYAQALFDIGGIHRSANDLAAAVVAYDRALAVNPRYVSALVNKAISLSDGGRPEEAVRAADEAIRVVESGETPDDVPNARAYAYGAKAAALLTLGRWQESLDAVDVAIDDGPDDYDNYKNRALALEQLGRLEESRHAASIAAGLRR
;
A
#
# COMPACT_ATOMS: atom_id res chain seq x y z
N MET A 1 4.20 -3.73 -13.80
CA MET A 1 3.08 -3.46 -12.88
C MET A 1 2.45 -2.13 -13.27
N ILE A 2 1.47 -2.18 -14.17
CA ILE A 2 0.72 -1.00 -14.61
C ILE A 2 -0.12 -0.63 -13.39
N LEU A 3 0.09 0.55 -12.81
CA LEU A 3 -0.95 1.19 -11.99
C LEU A 3 -2.10 1.53 -12.95
N ALA A 4 -2.82 0.48 -13.33
CA ALA A 4 -4.11 0.57 -13.95
C ALA A 4 -4.94 1.33 -12.94
N CYS A 5 -5.75 2.24 -13.44
CA CYS A 5 -6.71 2.96 -12.66
C CYS A 5 -7.76 1.95 -12.13
N SER A 6 -7.40 1.18 -11.10
CA SER A 6 -8.13 0.02 -10.57
C SER A 6 -9.05 0.39 -9.41
N GLY A 7 -8.99 1.62 -8.90
CA GLY A 7 -10.01 2.13 -8.00
C GLY A 7 -11.29 2.45 -8.80
N TRP A 8 -12.24 1.51 -8.85
CA TRP A 8 -13.70 1.59 -9.14
C TRP A 8 -14.28 2.64 -10.14
N GLY A 9 -13.46 3.40 -10.87
CA GLY A 9 -13.84 4.58 -11.63
C GLY A 9 -13.32 4.61 -13.07
N CYS A 10 -12.17 3.99 -13.36
CA CYS A 10 -11.60 4.04 -14.72
C CYS A 10 -11.88 2.81 -15.59
N ASN A 11 -12.35 1.68 -15.04
CA ASN A 11 -12.82 0.57 -15.88
C ASN A 11 -14.14 0.89 -16.63
N ARG A 12 -14.74 2.08 -16.41
CA ARG A 12 -15.86 2.63 -17.19
C ARG A 12 -15.43 3.22 -18.55
N LEU A 13 -14.42 2.65 -19.19
CA LEU A 13 -13.87 3.04 -20.50
C LEU A 13 -14.88 2.96 -21.68
N ILE A 14 -16.13 2.57 -21.42
CA ILE A 14 -17.22 2.49 -22.40
C ILE A 14 -18.28 3.56 -22.10
N SER A 15 -17.92 4.82 -21.81
CA SER A 15 -18.92 5.86 -21.47
C SER A 15 -19.46 6.65 -22.67
N VAL A 16 -18.87 6.51 -23.87
CA VAL A 16 -19.29 7.29 -25.06
C VAL A 16 -19.29 6.51 -26.37
N SER A 17 -19.04 5.20 -26.36
CA SER A 17 -19.10 4.43 -27.62
C SER A 17 -20.54 4.22 -28.08
N SER A 18 -20.76 4.32 -29.40
CA SER A 18 -22.02 4.01 -30.09
C SER A 18 -22.36 2.50 -30.09
N VAL A 19 -21.64 1.69 -29.31
CA VAL A 19 -21.81 0.25 -29.19
C VAL A 19 -23.12 -0.04 -28.42
N PRO A 20 -23.94 -1.01 -28.85
CA PRO A 20 -25.08 -1.49 -28.06
C PRO A 20 -24.62 -1.93 -26.66
N GLY A 21 -25.22 -1.38 -25.60
CA GLY A 21 -24.81 -1.62 -24.20
C GLY A 21 -24.07 -0.48 -23.49
N GLY A 22 -23.87 0.67 -24.15
CA GLY A 22 -23.33 1.87 -23.50
C GLY A 22 -24.21 2.35 -22.32
N ASN A 23 -23.59 2.86 -21.26
CA ASN A 23 -24.27 3.27 -20.03
C ASN A 23 -25.37 4.33 -20.32
N PRO A 24 -26.66 4.03 -20.05
CA PRO A 24 -27.76 4.92 -20.38
C PRO A 24 -27.74 6.25 -19.60
N VAL A 25 -27.15 6.29 -18.40
CA VAL A 25 -26.98 7.52 -17.62
C VAL A 25 -25.91 8.42 -18.25
N ALA A 26 -24.81 7.84 -18.74
CA ALA A 26 -23.75 8.56 -19.43
C ALA A 26 -24.20 9.12 -20.80
N ARG A 27 -25.17 8.45 -21.45
CA ARG A 27 -25.79 8.95 -22.68
C ARG A 27 -26.78 10.09 -22.43
N ALA A 28 -27.43 10.09 -21.26
CA ALA A 28 -28.39 11.12 -20.88
C ALA A 28 -27.72 12.43 -20.46
N ASP A 29 -26.49 12.36 -19.93
CA ASP A 29 -25.67 13.54 -19.59
C ASP A 29 -24.23 13.37 -20.09
N PRO A 30 -23.98 13.55 -21.40
CA PRO A 30 -22.67 13.31 -21.99
C PRO A 30 -21.59 14.26 -21.44
N GLU A 31 -21.95 15.49 -21.08
CA GLU A 31 -21.00 16.49 -20.59
C GLU A 31 -20.52 16.16 -19.18
N HIS A 32 -21.37 15.60 -18.33
CA HIS A 32 -21.01 15.18 -16.98
C HIS A 32 -20.27 13.83 -16.94
N TYR A 33 -20.39 13.01 -18.01
CA TYR A 33 -19.78 11.68 -18.12
C TYR A 33 -18.66 11.57 -19.18
N ALA A 34 -18.35 12.65 -19.89
CA ALA A 34 -17.22 12.73 -20.81
C ALA A 34 -15.91 12.79 -20.04
N MET A 35 -15.24 11.65 -19.88
CA MET A 35 -13.89 11.62 -19.32
C MET A 35 -12.89 12.15 -20.36
N GLN A 36 -12.27 13.29 -20.07
CA GLN A 36 -11.12 13.75 -20.86
C GLN A 36 -9.86 13.07 -20.36
N PHE A 37 -9.18 12.36 -21.25
CA PHE A 37 -7.88 11.80 -20.95
C PHE A 37 -6.79 12.84 -21.17
N GLN A 38 -5.81 12.82 -20.29
CA GLN A 38 -4.59 13.57 -20.38
C GLN A 38 -3.41 12.60 -20.38
N ILE A 39 -2.34 12.96 -21.06
CA ILE A 39 -1.09 12.19 -21.07
C ILE A 39 0.05 13.06 -20.56
N CYS A 40 0.96 12.47 -19.79
CA CYS A 40 2.19 13.14 -19.39
C CYS A 40 3.29 12.91 -20.44
N PRO A 41 3.83 13.98 -21.08
CA PRO A 41 4.94 13.85 -22.02
C PRO A 41 6.23 13.31 -21.39
N ASP A 42 6.42 13.52 -20.08
CA ASP A 42 7.67 13.17 -19.42
C ASP A 42 7.75 11.67 -19.09
N CYS A 43 6.67 11.09 -18.55
CA CYS A 43 6.64 9.71 -18.08
C CYS A 43 5.72 8.77 -18.89
N HIS A 44 4.96 9.32 -19.83
CA HIS A 44 4.00 8.62 -20.71
C HIS A 44 2.79 7.99 -20.00
N LYS A 45 2.55 8.31 -18.71
CA LYS A 45 1.35 7.86 -18.01
C LYS A 45 0.12 8.67 -18.44
N ASN A 46 -1.03 7.99 -18.45
CA ASN A 46 -2.33 8.58 -18.77
C ASN A 46 -3.13 8.81 -17.50
N PHE A 47 -3.91 9.89 -17.49
CA PHE A 47 -4.78 10.28 -16.39
C PHE A 47 -6.13 10.68 -16.96
N CYS A 48 -7.21 10.48 -16.21
CA CYS A 48 -8.47 11.16 -16.47
C CYS A 48 -8.59 12.42 -15.60
N ASP A 49 -9.44 13.34 -16.04
CA ASP A 49 -9.85 14.55 -15.30
C ASP A 49 -10.39 14.29 -13.89
N ARG A 50 -10.96 13.10 -13.62
CA ARG A 50 -11.36 12.69 -12.27
C ARG A 50 -10.17 12.38 -11.35
N CYS A 51 -9.11 11.80 -11.91
CA CYS A 51 -7.88 11.55 -11.17
C CYS A 51 -7.09 12.85 -11.02
N VAL A 52 -6.94 13.62 -12.09
CA VAL A 52 -6.19 14.87 -12.06
C VAL A 52 -7.09 15.96 -12.60
N PRO A 53 -7.73 16.76 -11.73
CA PRO A 53 -8.59 17.85 -12.16
C PRO A 53 -7.85 18.79 -13.09
N LYS A 54 -8.59 19.41 -14.02
CA LYS A 54 -8.04 20.47 -14.86
C LYS A 54 -7.40 21.54 -13.97
N GLY A 55 -6.20 21.97 -14.35
CA GLY A 55 -5.55 23.06 -13.65
C GLY A 55 -6.40 24.33 -13.70
N ARG A 56 -6.18 25.24 -12.73
CA ARG A 56 -6.88 26.53 -12.68
C ARG A 56 -6.60 27.34 -13.93
N LEU A 57 -7.43 28.34 -14.24
CA LEU A 57 -7.13 29.33 -15.29
C LEU A 57 -5.65 29.74 -15.16
N PHE A 58 -4.88 29.58 -16.24
CA PHE A 58 -3.43 29.86 -16.34
C PHE A 58 -2.44 28.81 -15.79
N SER A 59 -2.90 27.70 -15.21
CA SER A 59 -2.03 26.59 -14.75
C SER A 59 -2.43 25.28 -15.42
N ALA A 60 -1.46 24.58 -16.02
CA ALA A 60 -1.69 23.23 -16.53
C ALA A 60 -1.73 22.23 -15.37
N ALA A 61 -2.59 21.22 -15.47
CA ALA A 61 -2.60 20.10 -14.55
C ALA A 61 -1.22 19.40 -14.53
N ARG A 62 -0.82 18.91 -13.37
CA ARG A 62 0.48 18.26 -13.16
C ARG A 62 0.32 16.76 -12.98
N CYS A 63 1.22 16.02 -13.58
CA CYS A 63 1.35 14.58 -13.39
C CYS A 63 1.66 14.30 -11.92
N ARG A 64 0.79 13.55 -11.24
CA ARG A 64 0.99 13.17 -9.83
C ARG A 64 2.26 12.34 -9.59
N ASP A 65 2.73 11.61 -10.60
CA ASP A 65 3.91 10.77 -10.46
C ASP A 65 5.19 11.58 -10.57
N CYS A 66 5.32 12.36 -11.66
CA CYS A 66 6.59 12.99 -12.03
C CYS A 66 6.56 14.51 -12.10
N GLY A 67 5.46 15.19 -11.73
CA GLY A 67 5.35 16.65 -11.77
C GLY A 67 5.35 17.28 -13.18
N GLY A 68 5.38 16.46 -14.23
CA GLY A 68 5.33 16.91 -15.64
C GLY A 68 4.00 17.59 -15.97
N LYS A 69 4.01 18.54 -16.92
CA LYS A 69 2.76 19.17 -17.39
C LYS A 69 1.94 18.16 -18.19
N LEU A 70 0.66 18.01 -17.86
CA LEU A 70 -0.24 17.16 -18.61
C LEU A 70 -0.71 17.86 -19.89
N VAL A 71 -0.80 17.10 -20.98
CA VAL A 71 -1.35 17.53 -22.27
C VAL A 71 -2.59 16.71 -22.62
N ASP A 72 -3.36 17.18 -23.59
CA ASP A 72 -4.54 16.47 -24.09
C ASP A 72 -4.17 15.06 -24.60
N GLY A 73 -4.96 14.06 -24.22
CA GLY A 73 -4.78 12.66 -24.60
C GLY A 73 -4.83 12.42 -26.12
N ALA A 74 -5.44 13.30 -26.91
CA ALA A 74 -5.39 13.26 -28.37
C ALA A 74 -3.94 13.36 -28.91
N GLN A 75 -3.02 13.93 -28.13
CA GLN A 75 -1.60 14.02 -28.50
C GLN A 75 -0.81 12.75 -28.19
N ARG A 76 -1.44 11.67 -27.71
CA ARG A 76 -0.78 10.43 -27.26
C ARG A 76 0.22 9.87 -28.27
N THR A 77 -0.15 9.75 -29.55
CA THR A 77 0.77 9.21 -30.58
C THR A 77 2.03 10.05 -30.71
N LYS A 78 1.89 11.39 -30.67
CA LYS A 78 3.04 12.31 -30.73
C LYS A 78 3.91 12.22 -29.48
N VAL A 79 3.29 12.13 -28.30
CA VAL A 79 4.00 11.97 -27.03
C VAL A 79 4.79 10.67 -27.00
N LEU A 80 4.17 9.55 -27.35
CA LEU A 80 4.83 8.23 -27.32
C LEU A 80 5.94 8.07 -28.35
N ALA A 81 5.95 8.90 -29.41
CA ALA A 81 7.04 8.93 -30.38
C ALA A 81 8.31 9.66 -29.86
N GLN A 82 8.20 10.38 -28.74
CA GLN A 82 9.31 11.09 -28.11
C GLN A 82 9.91 10.24 -26.99
N PRO A 83 11.22 10.37 -26.71
CA PRO A 83 11.81 9.73 -25.53
C PRO A 83 11.26 10.38 -24.25
N LYS A 84 11.13 9.58 -23.19
CA LYS A 84 10.81 10.09 -21.85
C LYS A 84 11.82 11.15 -21.42
N ALA A 85 11.38 12.11 -20.60
CA ALA A 85 12.25 13.18 -20.12
C ALA A 85 13.51 12.63 -19.42
N ALA A 86 14.66 13.28 -19.61
CA ALA A 86 15.94 12.81 -19.06
C ALA A 86 15.88 12.59 -17.54
N VAL A 87 15.18 13.44 -16.80
CA VAL A 87 15.00 13.31 -15.34
C VAL A 87 14.16 12.07 -14.95
N VAL A 88 13.23 11.63 -15.81
CA VAL A 88 12.46 10.39 -15.62
C VAL A 88 13.31 9.16 -15.93
N GLN A 89 14.19 9.25 -16.93
CA GLN A 89 15.17 8.20 -17.22
C GLN A 89 16.20 8.08 -16.09
N LEU A 90 16.59 9.20 -15.48
CA LEU A 90 17.50 9.23 -14.34
C LEU A 90 16.87 8.58 -13.10
N ASP A 91 15.59 8.82 -12.82
CA ASP A 91 14.85 8.10 -11.77
C ASP A 91 14.83 6.58 -12.02
N ALA A 92 14.58 6.16 -13.27
CA ALA A 92 14.65 4.74 -13.63
C ALA A 92 16.05 4.15 -13.41
N LYS A 93 17.12 4.87 -13.75
CA LYS A 93 18.50 4.45 -13.44
C LYS A 93 18.71 4.27 -11.94
N GLY A 94 18.22 5.21 -11.11
CA GLY A 94 18.31 5.10 -9.66
C GLY A 94 17.58 3.85 -9.13
N TYR A 95 16.43 3.54 -9.71
CA TYR A 95 15.70 2.30 -9.41
C TYR A 95 16.51 1.05 -9.77
N ASP A 96 17.12 1.01 -10.95
CA ASP A 96 17.95 -0.11 -11.38
C ASP A 96 19.15 -0.32 -10.44
N GLN A 97 19.81 0.76 -10.01
CA GLN A 97 20.88 0.70 -9.00
C GLN A 97 20.41 0.09 -7.67
N ALA A 98 19.20 0.44 -7.21
CA ALA A 98 18.63 -0.11 -5.99
C ALA A 98 18.31 -1.61 -6.13
N VAL A 99 17.83 -2.04 -7.30
CA VAL A 99 17.60 -3.46 -7.61
C VAL A 99 18.92 -4.24 -7.62
N ASP A 100 19.99 -3.65 -8.14
CA ASP A 100 21.34 -4.23 -8.15
C ASP A 100 22.01 -4.22 -6.75
N GLY A 101 21.35 -3.63 -5.75
CA GLY A 101 21.82 -3.57 -4.36
C GLY A 101 22.70 -2.35 -4.03
N ASP A 102 23.00 -1.49 -5.00
CA ASP A 102 23.73 -0.24 -4.78
C ASP A 102 22.79 0.85 -4.22
N MET A 103 22.41 0.71 -2.96
CA MET A 103 21.51 1.64 -2.27
C MET A 103 22.13 3.04 -2.13
N SER A 104 23.45 3.14 -1.98
CA SER A 104 24.16 4.41 -1.86
C SER A 104 24.18 5.19 -3.17
N GLY A 105 24.50 4.52 -4.28
CA GLY A 105 24.45 5.11 -5.61
C GLY A 105 23.02 5.45 -6.04
N ALA A 106 22.05 4.59 -5.73
CA ALA A 106 20.63 4.86 -5.94
C ALA A 106 20.19 6.13 -5.19
N LEU A 107 20.54 6.26 -3.90
CA LEU A 107 20.22 7.44 -3.11
C LEU A 107 20.78 8.72 -3.74
N ALA A 108 22.05 8.72 -4.14
CA ALA A 108 22.67 9.88 -4.80
C ALA A 108 21.95 10.25 -6.10
N THR A 109 21.54 9.24 -6.89
CA THR A 109 20.76 9.45 -8.11
C THR A 109 19.38 10.04 -7.81
N PHE A 110 18.65 9.52 -6.82
CA PHE A 110 17.34 10.07 -6.44
C PHE A 110 17.44 11.49 -5.88
N GLU A 111 18.52 11.82 -5.16
CA GLU A 111 18.76 13.19 -4.68
C GLU A 111 19.02 14.17 -5.83
N GLU A 112 19.72 13.75 -6.90
CA GLU A 112 19.84 14.54 -8.14
C GLU A 112 18.47 14.73 -8.80
N VAL A 113 17.66 13.68 -8.92
CA VAL A 113 16.31 13.76 -9.51
C VAL A 113 15.43 14.74 -8.74
N VAL A 114 15.41 14.64 -7.41
CA VAL A 114 14.64 15.54 -6.53
C VAL A 114 15.15 16.97 -6.62
N ARG A 115 16.47 17.20 -6.76
CA ARG A 115 17.03 18.54 -6.98
C ARG A 115 16.61 19.13 -8.32
N GLN A 116 16.61 18.34 -9.40
CA GLN A 116 16.15 18.80 -10.71
C GLN A 116 14.63 19.00 -10.76
N ARG A 117 13.89 18.18 -10.01
CA ARG A 117 12.43 18.21 -9.99
C ARG A 117 11.85 17.91 -8.60
N PRO A 118 11.69 18.95 -7.76
CA PRO A 118 11.17 18.79 -6.39
C PRO A 118 9.74 18.26 -6.28
N GLU A 119 8.97 18.32 -7.37
CA GLU A 119 7.58 17.85 -7.50
C GLU A 119 7.48 16.38 -7.98
N PHE A 120 8.61 15.67 -8.11
CA PHE A 120 8.63 14.28 -8.57
C PHE A 120 8.34 13.34 -7.40
N ALA A 121 7.05 13.08 -7.13
CA ALA A 121 6.60 12.26 -6.01
C ALA A 121 7.22 10.85 -5.99
N ALA A 122 7.29 10.17 -7.15
CA ALA A 122 7.89 8.83 -7.20
C ALA A 122 9.38 8.83 -6.82
N ALA A 123 10.14 9.87 -7.20
CA ALA A 123 11.55 10.00 -6.83
C ALA A 123 11.74 10.23 -5.32
N HIS A 124 10.86 11.00 -4.68
CA HIS A 124 10.84 11.12 -3.21
C HIS A 124 10.53 9.78 -2.54
N PHE A 125 9.60 8.99 -3.11
CA PHE A 125 9.29 7.66 -2.62
C PHE A 125 10.49 6.71 -2.74
N HIS A 126 11.13 6.63 -3.91
CA HIS A 126 12.32 5.80 -4.10
C HIS A 126 13.49 6.25 -3.20
N ARG A 127 13.68 7.56 -3.04
CA ARG A 127 14.64 8.14 -2.09
C ARG A 127 14.36 7.67 -0.66
N ALA A 128 13.10 7.66 -0.23
CA ALA A 128 12.73 7.19 1.10
C ALA A 128 13.07 5.71 1.31
N LEU A 129 12.79 4.86 0.32
CA LEU A 129 13.12 3.43 0.38
C LEU A 129 14.63 3.21 0.49
N ALA A 130 15.43 3.94 -0.30
CA ALA A 130 16.88 3.88 -0.22
C ALA A 130 17.40 4.34 1.16
N LEU A 131 16.86 5.45 1.69
CA LEU A 131 17.21 5.96 3.02
C LEU A 131 16.89 4.94 4.12
N ARG A 132 15.71 4.30 4.06
CA ARG A 132 15.32 3.25 5.01
C ARG A 132 16.30 2.07 4.96
N ASN A 133 16.65 1.59 3.78
CA ASN A 133 17.58 0.46 3.61
C ASN A 133 19.00 0.78 4.08
N LEU A 134 19.41 2.05 3.99
CA LEU A 134 20.69 2.55 4.52
C LEU A 134 20.66 2.87 6.02
N GLY A 135 19.59 2.52 6.74
CA GLY A 135 19.49 2.75 8.18
C GLY A 135 19.25 4.21 8.57
N ARG A 136 18.64 5.01 7.68
CA ARG A 136 18.30 6.44 7.91
C ARG A 136 16.77 6.65 8.00
N PRO A 137 16.08 6.06 9.01
CA PRO A 137 14.62 6.05 9.07
C PRO A 137 13.99 7.44 9.23
N ALA A 138 14.62 8.36 9.97
CA ALA A 138 14.11 9.72 10.14
C ALA A 138 14.08 10.49 8.81
N ASP A 139 15.15 10.39 8.01
CA ASP A 139 15.21 11.00 6.68
C ASP A 139 14.20 10.35 5.72
N ALA A 140 14.01 9.04 5.83
CA ALA A 140 13.02 8.31 5.05
C ALA A 140 11.60 8.80 5.33
N ILE A 141 11.23 9.01 6.60
CA ILE A 141 9.93 9.60 6.97
C ILE A 141 9.78 11.00 6.35
N GLY A 142 10.81 11.85 6.42
CA GLY A 142 10.78 13.19 5.80
C GLY A 142 10.53 13.14 4.29
N ALA A 143 11.15 12.17 3.60
CA ALA A 143 10.91 11.95 2.17
C ALA A 143 9.50 11.41 1.89
N LEU A 144 8.97 10.48 2.69
CA LEU A 144 7.59 9.96 2.56
C LEU A 144 6.54 11.04 2.83
N GLU A 145 6.72 11.89 3.84
CA GLU A 145 5.82 13.03 4.08
C GLU A 145 5.83 13.99 2.89
N ARG A 146 6.96 14.15 2.19
CA ARG A 146 6.98 14.93 0.95
C ARG A 146 6.16 14.26 -0.16
N VAL A 147 6.15 12.92 -0.24
CA VAL A 147 5.27 12.20 -1.16
C VAL A 147 3.80 12.47 -0.82
N VAL A 148 3.42 12.39 0.45
CA VAL A 148 2.03 12.65 0.91
C VAL A 148 1.60 14.09 0.61
N GLN A 149 2.52 15.06 0.73
CA GLN A 149 2.23 16.45 0.34
C GLN A 149 1.98 16.62 -1.16
N LEU A 150 2.71 15.87 -2.00
CA LEU A 150 2.62 15.93 -3.46
C LEU A 150 1.43 15.13 -4.01
N ASP A 151 1.16 13.96 -3.42
CA ASP A 151 0.01 13.11 -3.69
C ASP A 151 -0.65 12.67 -2.38
N PRO A 152 -1.63 13.44 -1.87
CA PRO A 152 -2.41 13.07 -0.69
C PRO A 152 -3.17 11.76 -0.83
N GLY A 153 -3.35 11.25 -2.05
CA GLY A 153 -3.98 9.97 -2.33
C GLY A 153 -3.04 8.76 -2.23
N TYR A 154 -1.77 8.97 -1.89
CA TYR A 154 -0.78 7.89 -1.90
C TYR A 154 -0.69 7.15 -0.57
N ALA A 155 -1.67 6.28 -0.32
CA ALA A 155 -1.80 5.50 0.92
C ALA A 155 -0.56 4.65 1.26
N GLN A 156 0.18 4.17 0.24
CA GLN A 156 1.41 3.39 0.43
C GLN A 156 2.47 4.16 1.24
N ALA A 157 2.65 5.47 0.97
CA ALA A 157 3.64 6.26 1.71
C ALA A 157 3.29 6.38 3.20
N LEU A 158 2.00 6.51 3.53
CA LEU A 158 1.51 6.53 4.90
C LEU A 158 1.69 5.18 5.60
N PHE A 159 1.44 4.09 4.87
CA PHE A 159 1.71 2.73 5.36
C PHE A 159 3.20 2.52 5.65
N ASP A 160 4.09 2.97 4.76
CA ASP A 160 5.54 2.84 4.96
C ASP A 160 6.05 3.70 6.14
N ILE A 161 5.47 4.89 6.38
CA ILE A 161 5.73 5.67 7.59
C ILE A 161 5.34 4.86 8.83
N GLY A 162 4.16 4.22 8.83
CA GLY A 162 3.71 3.36 9.92
C GLY A 162 4.66 2.17 10.15
N GLY A 163 5.15 1.56 9.07
CA GLY A 163 6.14 0.49 9.12
C GLY A 163 7.45 0.93 9.77
N ILE A 164 7.95 2.13 9.43
CA ILE A 164 9.17 2.69 10.03
C ILE A 164 8.99 2.94 11.53
N HIS A 165 7.87 3.55 11.96
CA HIS A 165 7.58 3.76 13.38
C HIS A 165 7.44 2.42 14.14
N ARG A 166 6.79 1.42 13.55
CA ARG A 166 6.66 0.08 14.14
C ARG A 166 8.03 -0.56 14.35
N SER A 167 8.93 -0.50 13.36
CA SER A 167 10.30 -1.00 13.49
C SER A 167 11.11 -0.25 14.55
N ALA A 168 10.80 1.01 14.82
CA ALA A 168 11.39 1.79 15.91
C ALA A 168 10.70 1.56 17.27
N ASN A 169 9.74 0.64 17.34
CA ASN A 169 8.89 0.39 18.52
C ASN A 169 8.06 1.61 18.99
N ASP A 170 7.86 2.60 18.11
CA ASP A 170 6.96 3.72 18.33
C ASP A 170 5.55 3.34 17.85
N LEU A 171 4.93 2.44 18.61
CA LEU A 171 3.66 1.81 18.24
C LEU A 171 2.51 2.82 18.14
N ALA A 172 2.54 3.88 18.95
CA ALA A 172 1.54 4.94 18.91
C ALA A 172 1.59 5.72 17.59
N ALA A 173 2.79 6.14 17.16
CA ALA A 173 2.95 6.83 15.87
C ALA A 173 2.67 5.89 14.68
N ALA A 174 3.01 4.60 14.80
CA ALA A 174 2.69 3.60 13.79
C ALA A 174 1.17 3.50 13.55
N VAL A 175 0.38 3.40 14.62
CA VAL A 175 -1.09 3.37 14.54
C VAL A 175 -1.64 4.63 13.89
N VAL A 176 -1.14 5.82 14.25
CA VAL A 176 -1.56 7.09 13.63
C VAL A 176 -1.29 7.10 12.12
N ALA A 177 -0.12 6.60 11.68
CA ALA A 177 0.22 6.54 10.27
C ALA A 177 -0.65 5.52 9.50
N TYR A 178 -0.94 4.35 10.08
CA TYR A 178 -1.88 3.40 9.49
C TYR A 178 -3.30 3.96 9.43
N ASP A 179 -3.75 4.69 10.45
CA ASP A 179 -5.05 5.38 10.42
C ASP A 179 -5.13 6.41 9.29
N ARG A 180 -4.06 7.19 9.06
CA ARG A 180 -3.97 8.09 7.91
C ARG A 180 -4.03 7.30 6.59
N ALA A 181 -3.33 6.18 6.48
CA ALA A 181 -3.38 5.33 5.27
C ALA A 181 -4.80 4.80 5.01
N LEU A 182 -5.51 4.39 6.08
CA LEU A 182 -6.88 3.89 6.02
C LEU A 182 -7.91 4.97 5.73
N ALA A 183 -7.65 6.23 6.12
CA ALA A 183 -8.48 7.36 5.71
C ALA A 183 -8.41 7.59 4.19
N VAL A 184 -7.27 7.31 3.56
CA VAL A 184 -7.08 7.42 2.11
C VAL A 184 -7.61 6.17 1.38
N ASN A 185 -7.31 4.98 1.90
CA ASN A 185 -7.78 3.70 1.38
C ASN A 185 -8.33 2.84 2.53
N PRO A 186 -9.66 2.90 2.81
CA PRO A 186 -10.27 2.15 3.90
C PRO A 186 -10.16 0.63 3.78
N ARG A 187 -9.87 0.13 2.58
CA ARG A 187 -9.78 -1.30 2.27
C ARG A 187 -8.34 -1.80 2.21
N TYR A 188 -7.39 -1.03 2.71
CA TYR A 188 -5.98 -1.40 2.67
C TYR A 188 -5.68 -2.48 3.72
N VAL A 189 -5.76 -3.75 3.31
CA VAL A 189 -5.68 -4.90 4.23
C VAL A 189 -4.34 -4.91 4.97
N SER A 190 -3.24 -4.67 4.25
CA SER A 190 -1.90 -4.61 4.86
C SER A 190 -1.83 -3.59 6.00
N ALA A 191 -2.47 -2.42 5.85
CA ALA A 191 -2.50 -1.39 6.88
C ALA A 191 -3.38 -1.79 8.08
N LEU A 192 -4.53 -2.45 7.85
CA LEU A 192 -5.39 -2.97 8.91
C LEU A 192 -4.67 -4.03 9.76
N VAL A 193 -4.00 -4.97 9.11
CA VAL A 193 -3.22 -6.02 9.79
C VAL A 193 -2.07 -5.43 10.61
N ASN A 194 -1.26 -4.54 10.01
CA ASN A 194 -0.15 -3.94 10.74
C ASN A 194 -0.61 -3.00 11.86
N LYS A 195 -1.77 -2.35 11.70
CA LYS A 195 -2.44 -1.61 12.78
C LYS A 195 -2.85 -2.55 13.91
N ALA A 196 -3.48 -3.69 13.61
CA ALA A 196 -3.87 -4.68 14.61
C ALA A 196 -2.66 -5.19 15.41
N ILE A 197 -1.57 -5.55 14.73
CA ILE A 197 -0.32 -5.98 15.37
C ILE A 197 0.23 -4.86 16.27
N SER A 198 0.35 -3.64 15.76
CA SER A 198 0.90 -2.51 16.54
C SER A 198 0.03 -2.15 17.75
N LEU A 199 -1.29 -2.31 17.66
CA LEU A 199 -2.21 -2.14 18.79
C LEU A 199 -2.04 -3.25 19.82
N SER A 200 -1.88 -4.50 19.40
CA SER A 200 -1.66 -5.63 20.30
C SER A 200 -0.35 -5.47 21.07
N ASP A 201 0.74 -5.19 20.36
CA ASP A 201 2.07 -4.94 20.95
C ASP A 201 2.07 -3.71 21.87
N GLY A 202 1.20 -2.74 21.58
CA GLY A 202 1.02 -1.51 22.35
C GLY A 202 0.08 -1.66 23.56
N GLY A 203 -0.37 -2.88 23.89
CA GLY A 203 -1.24 -3.14 25.03
C GLY A 203 -2.70 -2.69 24.85
N ARG A 204 -3.16 -2.60 23.59
CA ARG A 204 -4.55 -2.25 23.22
C ARG A 204 -5.24 -3.40 22.46
N PRO A 205 -5.30 -4.62 23.04
CA PRO A 205 -5.68 -5.81 22.29
C PRO A 205 -7.17 -5.83 21.86
N GLU A 206 -8.09 -5.15 22.56
CA GLU A 206 -9.49 -5.04 22.11
C GLU A 206 -9.61 -4.22 20.82
N GLU A 207 -8.78 -3.20 20.66
CA GLU A 207 -8.71 -2.42 19.43
C GLU A 207 -8.01 -3.20 18.31
N ALA A 208 -7.02 -4.01 18.66
CA ALA A 208 -6.36 -4.91 17.73
C ALA A 208 -7.34 -5.93 17.13
N VAL A 209 -8.19 -6.56 17.97
CA VAL A 209 -9.25 -7.47 17.48
C VAL A 209 -10.17 -6.76 16.50
N ARG A 210 -10.62 -5.53 16.81
CA ARG A 210 -11.48 -4.75 15.89
C ARG A 210 -10.80 -4.47 14.54
N ALA A 211 -9.52 -4.10 14.56
CA ALA A 211 -8.76 -3.85 13.34
C ALA A 211 -8.55 -5.15 12.52
N ALA A 212 -8.34 -6.28 13.18
CA ALA A 212 -8.22 -7.57 12.51
C ALA A 212 -9.58 -8.06 11.94
N ASP A 213 -10.69 -7.85 12.65
CA ASP A 213 -12.04 -8.15 12.15
C ASP A 213 -12.39 -7.30 10.91
N GLU A 214 -11.95 -6.04 10.87
CA GLU A 214 -12.05 -5.19 9.68
C GLU A 214 -11.25 -5.78 8.50
N ALA A 215 -10.00 -6.20 8.75
CA ALA A 215 -9.16 -6.84 7.73
C ALA A 215 -9.82 -8.10 7.17
N ILE A 216 -10.33 -8.99 8.04
CA ILE A 216 -11.02 -10.21 7.65
C ILE A 216 -12.22 -9.90 6.76
N ARG A 217 -13.05 -8.93 7.17
CA ARG A 217 -14.25 -8.56 6.39
C ARG A 217 -13.90 -8.01 5.00
N VAL A 218 -12.85 -7.19 4.89
CA VAL A 218 -12.39 -6.67 3.60
C VAL A 218 -11.90 -7.81 2.71
N VAL A 219 -11.11 -8.74 3.25
CA VAL A 219 -10.61 -9.90 2.48
C VAL A 219 -11.75 -10.81 2.02
N GLU A 220 -12.68 -11.15 2.92
CA GLU A 220 -13.79 -12.07 2.61
C GLU A 220 -14.83 -11.44 1.67
N SER A 221 -14.90 -10.11 1.58
CA SER A 221 -15.73 -9.44 0.57
C SER A 221 -15.23 -9.63 -0.86
N GLY A 222 -13.97 -10.06 -1.06
CA GLY A 222 -13.32 -10.13 -2.37
C GLY A 222 -13.00 -8.75 -2.98
N GLU A 223 -13.19 -7.67 -2.22
CA GLU A 223 -12.98 -6.29 -2.66
C GLU A 223 -11.63 -5.73 -2.20
N THR A 224 -10.57 -6.54 -2.26
CA THR A 224 -9.22 -6.14 -1.85
C THR A 224 -8.57 -5.26 -2.91
N PRO A 225 -8.13 -4.02 -2.58
CA PRO A 225 -7.39 -3.16 -3.50
C PRO A 225 -5.93 -3.60 -3.67
N ASP A 226 -5.38 -4.30 -2.68
CA ASP A 226 -4.04 -4.88 -2.69
C ASP A 226 -4.09 -6.39 -2.95
N ASP A 227 -3.32 -6.86 -3.95
CA ASP A 227 -3.12 -8.28 -4.27
C ASP A 227 -2.08 -8.85 -3.29
N VAL A 228 -2.49 -9.06 -2.04
CA VAL A 228 -1.64 -9.61 -0.98
C VAL A 228 -1.88 -11.11 -0.89
N PRO A 229 -0.89 -11.94 -1.23
CA PRO A 229 -0.99 -13.38 -1.01
C PRO A 229 -1.28 -13.69 0.46
N ASN A 230 -2.18 -14.63 0.72
CA ASN A 230 -2.51 -15.09 2.08
C ASN A 230 -3.03 -13.99 3.01
N ALA A 231 -3.64 -12.93 2.45
CA ALA A 231 -4.20 -11.82 3.24
C ALA A 231 -5.16 -12.29 4.36
N ARG A 232 -5.97 -13.33 4.07
CA ARG A 232 -6.86 -13.96 5.06
C ARG A 232 -6.06 -14.52 6.23
N ALA A 233 -5.03 -15.32 5.94
CA ALA A 233 -4.16 -15.89 6.97
C ALA A 233 -3.52 -14.82 7.87
N TYR A 234 -2.99 -13.74 7.29
CA TYR A 234 -2.39 -12.65 8.07
C TYR A 234 -3.40 -11.93 8.97
N ALA A 235 -4.63 -11.72 8.49
CA ALA A 235 -5.67 -11.08 9.27
C ALA A 235 -6.12 -11.96 10.46
N TYR A 236 -6.30 -13.26 10.24
CA TYR A 236 -6.62 -14.21 11.30
C TYR A 236 -5.45 -14.41 12.29
N GLY A 237 -4.21 -14.42 11.82
CA GLY A 237 -3.02 -14.49 12.69
C GLY A 237 -2.90 -13.27 13.61
N ALA A 238 -3.13 -12.06 13.08
CA ALA A 238 -3.16 -10.84 13.89
C ALA A 238 -4.31 -10.86 14.92
N LYS A 239 -5.49 -11.38 14.55
CA LYS A 239 -6.62 -11.57 15.47
C LYS A 239 -6.26 -12.55 16.59
N ALA A 240 -5.64 -13.68 16.26
CA ALA A 240 -5.23 -14.68 17.23
C ALA A 240 -4.25 -14.10 18.26
N ALA A 241 -3.23 -13.38 17.81
CA ALA A 241 -2.26 -12.71 18.71
C ALA A 241 -2.94 -11.75 19.70
N ALA A 242 -3.91 -10.96 19.22
CA ALA A 242 -4.68 -10.05 20.08
C ALA A 242 -5.57 -10.80 21.07
N LEU A 243 -6.23 -11.89 20.65
CA LEU A 243 -7.09 -12.72 21.50
C LEU A 243 -6.31 -13.47 22.59
N LEU A 244 -5.07 -13.91 22.30
CA LEU A 244 -4.16 -14.43 23.32
C LEU A 244 -3.89 -13.41 24.41
N THR A 245 -3.57 -12.17 24.01
CA THR A 245 -3.28 -11.09 24.97
C THR A 245 -4.50 -10.79 25.86
N LEU A 246 -5.72 -11.00 25.35
CA LEU A 246 -6.98 -10.87 26.08
C LEU A 246 -7.35 -12.06 26.98
N GLY A 247 -6.63 -13.17 26.89
CA GLY A 247 -7.01 -14.40 27.56
C GLY A 247 -8.21 -15.14 26.95
N ARG A 248 -8.57 -14.82 25.71
CA ARG A 248 -9.65 -15.47 24.96
C ARG A 248 -9.09 -16.68 24.19
N TRP A 249 -8.63 -17.67 24.96
CA TRP A 249 -7.81 -18.78 24.46
C TRP A 249 -8.47 -19.61 23.37
N GLN A 250 -9.75 -19.96 23.53
CA GLN A 250 -10.47 -20.77 22.54
C GLN A 250 -10.65 -20.00 21.22
N GLU A 251 -11.06 -18.75 21.28
CA GLU A 251 -11.25 -17.93 20.07
C GLU A 251 -9.91 -17.64 19.37
N SER A 252 -8.83 -17.51 20.15
CA SER A 252 -7.48 -17.43 19.58
C SER A 252 -7.11 -18.72 18.85
N LEU A 253 -7.43 -19.89 19.42
CA LEU A 253 -7.14 -21.18 18.80
C LEU A 253 -7.91 -21.33 17.48
N ASP A 254 -9.19 -20.97 17.50
CA ASP A 254 -10.02 -21.02 16.29
C ASP A 254 -9.48 -20.08 15.19
N ALA A 255 -9.02 -18.88 15.57
CA ALA A 255 -8.44 -17.93 14.61
C ALA A 255 -7.07 -18.39 14.08
N VAL A 256 -6.19 -18.93 14.93
CA VAL A 256 -4.85 -19.35 14.49
C VAL A 256 -4.88 -20.61 13.63
N ASP A 257 -5.85 -21.51 13.85
CA ASP A 257 -6.05 -22.68 12.99
C ASP A 257 -6.42 -22.24 11.56
N VAL A 258 -7.31 -21.24 11.40
CA VAL A 258 -7.60 -20.65 10.09
C VAL A 258 -6.35 -20.01 9.46
N ALA A 259 -5.53 -19.32 10.26
CA ALA A 259 -4.31 -18.69 9.75
C ALA A 259 -3.28 -19.71 9.24
N ILE A 260 -3.21 -20.89 9.87
CA ILE A 260 -2.32 -21.99 9.46
C ILE A 260 -2.85 -22.69 8.23
N ASP A 261 -4.16 -22.96 8.15
CA ASP A 261 -4.77 -23.67 7.03
C ASP A 261 -4.70 -22.87 5.71
N ASP A 262 -4.82 -21.54 5.79
CA ASP A 262 -4.84 -20.64 4.63
C ASP A 262 -3.46 -20.11 4.22
N GLY A 263 -2.47 -20.21 5.10
CA GLY A 263 -1.20 -19.49 5.01
C GLY A 263 0.02 -20.40 4.89
N PRO A 264 1.19 -19.84 4.59
CA PRO A 264 2.45 -20.56 4.74
C PRO A 264 2.71 -20.84 6.23
N ASP A 265 3.46 -21.92 6.50
CA ASP A 265 3.92 -22.22 7.85
C ASP A 265 4.70 -21.04 8.43
N ASP A 266 4.20 -20.48 9.53
CA ASP A 266 4.72 -19.28 10.19
C ASP A 266 5.00 -19.55 11.67
N TYR A 267 6.17 -19.08 12.13
CA TYR A 267 6.62 -19.29 13.51
C TYR A 267 5.62 -18.76 14.54
N ASP A 268 5.12 -17.54 14.35
CA ASP A 268 4.27 -16.87 15.32
C ASP A 268 2.90 -17.53 15.40
N ASN A 269 2.34 -18.01 14.28
CA ASN A 269 1.10 -18.78 14.28
C ASN A 269 1.22 -20.07 15.11
N TYR A 270 2.24 -20.91 14.88
CA TYR A 270 2.39 -22.15 15.66
C TYR A 270 2.73 -21.90 17.14
N LYS A 271 3.52 -20.84 17.43
CA LYS A 271 3.77 -20.39 18.80
C LYS A 271 2.46 -19.97 19.48
N ASN A 272 1.65 -19.15 18.82
CA ASN A 272 0.38 -18.68 19.34
C ASN A 272 -0.60 -19.83 19.57
N ARG A 273 -0.65 -20.80 18.64
CA ARG A 273 -1.40 -22.05 18.80
C ARG A 273 -0.98 -22.84 20.02
N ALA A 274 0.33 -23.03 20.23
CA ALA A 274 0.86 -23.75 21.38
C ALA A 274 0.47 -23.07 22.71
N LEU A 275 0.55 -21.74 22.78
CA LEU A 275 0.16 -20.95 23.94
C LEU A 275 -1.34 -21.07 24.23
N ALA A 276 -2.19 -20.95 23.22
CA ALA A 276 -3.64 -21.12 23.39
C ALA A 276 -3.99 -22.52 23.93
N LEU A 277 -3.39 -23.57 23.34
CA LEU A 277 -3.62 -24.96 23.74
C LEU A 277 -3.13 -25.25 25.17
N GLU A 278 -2.00 -24.66 25.58
CA GLU A 278 -1.49 -24.80 26.94
C GLU A 278 -2.47 -24.21 27.96
N GLN A 279 -2.98 -23.00 27.70
CA GLN A 279 -3.97 -22.34 28.58
C GLN A 279 -5.31 -23.11 28.64
N LEU A 280 -5.64 -23.87 27.59
CA LEU A 280 -6.80 -24.75 27.53
C LEU A 280 -6.56 -26.15 28.14
N GLY A 281 -5.34 -26.44 28.62
CA GLY A 281 -4.97 -27.75 29.19
C GLY A 281 -4.74 -28.86 28.15
N ARG A 282 -4.67 -28.53 26.85
CA ARG A 282 -4.43 -29.48 25.74
C ARG A 282 -2.94 -29.67 25.51
N LEU A 283 -2.26 -30.22 26.52
CA LEU A 283 -0.79 -30.21 26.62
C LEU A 283 -0.06 -30.99 25.52
N GLU A 284 -0.61 -32.11 25.05
CA GLU A 284 0.00 -32.89 23.95
C GLU A 284 0.03 -32.09 22.65
N GLU A 285 -1.09 -31.47 22.30
CA GLU A 285 -1.22 -30.67 21.08
C GLU A 285 -0.41 -29.38 21.16
N SER A 286 -0.33 -28.78 22.36
CA SER A 286 0.53 -27.63 22.62
C SER A 286 2.00 -27.99 22.37
N ARG A 287 2.49 -29.13 22.88
CA ARG A 287 3.87 -29.58 22.62
C ARG A 287 4.13 -29.86 21.15
N HIS A 288 3.16 -30.43 20.44
CA HIS A 288 3.29 -30.66 19.00
C HIS A 288 3.41 -29.33 18.23
N ALA A 289 2.52 -28.37 18.48
CA ALA A 289 2.58 -27.05 17.86
C ALA A 289 3.88 -26.30 18.19
N ALA A 290 4.34 -26.38 19.45
CA ALA A 290 5.61 -25.80 19.88
C ALA A 290 6.82 -26.43 19.18
N SER A 291 6.78 -27.74 18.91
CA SER A 291 7.82 -28.44 18.15
C SER A 291 7.88 -27.96 16.70
N ILE A 292 6.73 -27.71 16.06
CA ILE A 292 6.69 -27.15 14.71
C ILE A 292 7.26 -25.73 14.71
N ALA A 293 6.80 -24.88 15.64
CA ALA A 293 7.34 -23.53 15.80
C ALA A 293 8.86 -23.54 15.98
N ALA A 294 9.40 -24.43 16.82
CA ALA A 294 10.84 -24.55 17.02
C ALA A 294 11.60 -24.91 15.72
N GLY A 295 11.01 -25.75 14.86
CA GLY A 295 11.58 -26.08 13.54
C GLY A 295 11.58 -24.92 12.54
N LEU A 296 10.73 -23.91 12.74
CA LEU A 296 10.61 -22.73 11.88
C LEU A 296 11.56 -21.58 12.28
N ARG A 297 12.16 -21.61 13.48
CA ARG A 297 13.20 -20.64 13.88
C ARG A 297 14.49 -20.88 13.08
N ARG A 298 14.64 -20.18 11.96
CA ARG A 298 15.91 -20.03 11.22
C ARG A 298 16.45 -18.62 11.40
#